data_AF-A0A354ZJ00-F1
#
_entry.id   AF-A0A354ZJ00-F1
#
_cell.length_a   1.000
_cell.length_b   1.000
_cell.length_c   1.000
_cell.angle_alpha   90.00
_cell.angle_beta   90.00
_cell.angle_gamma   90.00
#
_symmetry.space_group_name_H-M   'P 1'
#
loop_
_entity.id
_entity.type
_entity.pdbx_description
1 polymer ?
#
loop_
_entity_poly.entity_id
_entity_poly.type
_entity_poly.pdbx_seq_one_letter_code
_entity_poly.pdbx_strand_id
1 'polypeptide(L)'
;MSREAKGTIRSEFAHVVRVFFRHKLGVVGLVMLIMFAGAAAFAPAVAPRDPYEMDLASPFLPPGSPGYILGTDNYGRDILSRLIYGSRISLLIGIVVVSIATVLGSVLGLFAGYYGGWVDNLVMRLVEVFYSFPFLILVIGVMAILGPSIFNVMLVLGLVSWPLYARLVRAQVIALKSEDFIKAASALGCSDTRIMFRHILPNVLTPVIVSATLGIPGAILSSASLGFLGFGVQPPTPEWGAMVSEAKDFILLNSNMIIWPGMCIFLVVLSFNFVGDALRDALDPRLAKQLN
;
A
#
# COMPACT_ATOMS: atom_id res chain seq x y z
N MET A 1 -13.98 29.87 -10.40
CA MET A 1 -12.65 29.93 -9.77
C MET A 1 -11.91 31.13 -10.35
N SER A 2 -11.64 32.17 -9.55
CA SER A 2 -10.89 33.36 -9.98
C SER A 2 -9.43 33.00 -10.30
N ARG A 3 -8.74 33.85 -11.08
CA ARG A 3 -7.32 33.67 -11.45
C ARG A 3 -6.39 33.60 -10.22
N GLU A 4 -6.76 34.21 -9.10
CA GLU A 4 -6.00 34.18 -7.84
C GLU A 4 -6.01 32.79 -7.18
N ALA A 5 -7.16 32.13 -7.09
CA ALA A 5 -7.25 30.78 -6.50
C ALA A 5 -6.40 29.74 -7.27
N LYS A 6 -6.24 29.92 -8.59
CA LYS A 6 -5.33 29.10 -9.42
C LYS A 6 -3.85 29.40 -9.15
N GLY A 7 -3.51 30.64 -8.76
CA GLY A 7 -2.16 31.05 -8.39
C GLY A 7 -1.71 30.44 -7.06
N THR A 8 -2.57 30.47 -6.05
CA THR A 8 -2.29 29.93 -4.70
C THR A 8 -2.08 28.41 -4.73
N ILE A 9 -2.94 27.66 -5.44
CA ILE A 9 -2.82 26.19 -5.57
C ILE A 9 -1.52 25.79 -6.28
N ARG A 10 -1.12 26.53 -7.33
CA ARG A 10 0.16 26.30 -8.02
C ARG A 10 1.37 26.55 -7.11
N SER A 11 1.26 27.54 -6.21
CA SER A 11 2.31 27.85 -5.23
C SER A 11 2.44 26.76 -4.16
N GLU A 12 1.32 26.25 -3.63
CA GLU A 12 1.32 25.18 -2.63
C GLU A 12 1.86 23.87 -3.22
N PHE A 13 1.42 23.48 -4.42
CA PHE A 13 1.94 22.28 -5.07
C PHE A 13 3.44 22.38 -5.38
N ALA A 14 3.90 23.53 -5.89
CA ALA A 14 5.32 23.76 -6.14
C ALA A 14 6.15 23.72 -4.84
N HIS A 15 5.57 24.14 -3.71
CA HIS A 15 6.21 24.03 -2.40
C HIS A 15 6.35 22.57 -1.96
N VAL A 16 5.26 21.79 -2.01
CA VAL A 16 5.26 20.35 -1.68
C VAL A 16 6.30 19.61 -2.50
N VAL A 17 6.34 19.82 -3.82
CA VAL A 17 7.32 19.22 -4.71
C VAL A 17 8.75 19.61 -4.31
N ARG A 18 8.99 20.89 -4.04
CA ARG A 18 10.32 21.37 -3.63
C ARG A 18 10.79 20.76 -2.30
N VAL A 19 9.90 20.67 -1.30
CA VAL A 19 10.23 20.07 0.00
C VAL A 19 10.51 18.57 -0.16
N PHE A 20 9.69 17.87 -0.93
CA PHE A 20 9.88 16.45 -1.23
C PHE A 20 11.26 16.19 -1.85
N PHE A 21 11.66 16.93 -2.90
CA PHE A 21 12.95 16.74 -3.56
C PHE A 21 14.16 17.16 -2.73
N ARG A 22 13.97 17.90 -1.62
CA ARG A 22 15.03 18.14 -0.63
C ARG A 22 15.23 16.97 0.32
N HIS A 23 14.23 16.10 0.47
CA HIS A 23 14.32 14.90 1.30
C HIS A 23 15.10 13.79 0.57
N LYS A 24 16.41 13.70 0.82
CA LYS A 24 17.33 12.76 0.11
C LYS A 24 16.84 11.31 0.12
N LEU A 25 16.38 10.82 1.27
CA LEU A 25 15.85 9.46 1.39
C LEU A 25 14.55 9.28 0.59
N GLY A 26 13.72 10.33 0.53
CA GLY A 26 12.48 10.34 -0.25
C GLY A 26 12.73 10.22 -1.74
N VAL A 27 13.73 10.94 -2.25
CA VAL A 27 14.17 10.83 -3.65
C VAL A 27 14.72 9.44 -3.96
N VAL A 28 15.53 8.88 -3.07
CA VAL A 28 16.06 7.52 -3.20
C VAL A 28 14.93 6.48 -3.24
N GLY A 29 13.95 6.59 -2.34
CA GLY A 29 12.76 5.75 -2.35
C GLY A 29 11.95 5.91 -3.63
N LEU A 30 11.76 7.14 -4.11
CA LEU A 30 11.02 7.42 -5.35
C LEU A 30 11.71 6.77 -6.57
N VAL A 31 13.02 6.88 -6.68
CA VAL A 31 13.80 6.24 -7.77
C VAL A 31 13.64 4.73 -7.73
N MET A 32 13.72 4.12 -6.55
CA MET A 32 13.50 2.67 -6.39
C MET A 32 12.06 2.26 -6.74
N LEU A 33 11.04 3.02 -6.32
CA LEU A 33 9.66 2.74 -6.71
C LEU A 33 9.45 2.84 -8.22
N ILE A 34 10.04 3.85 -8.87
CA ILE A 34 9.99 3.99 -10.34
C ILE A 34 10.64 2.79 -11.02
N MET A 35 11.77 2.30 -10.48
CA MET A 35 12.41 1.08 -10.98
C MET A 35 11.49 -0.14 -10.86
N PHE A 36 10.91 -0.40 -9.69
CA PHE A 36 9.99 -1.53 -9.49
C PHE A 36 8.71 -1.39 -10.32
N ALA A 37 8.13 -0.20 -10.39
CA ALA A 37 6.96 0.07 -11.21
C ALA A 37 7.27 -0.06 -12.71
N GLY A 38 8.48 0.31 -13.15
CA GLY A 38 8.96 0.09 -14.50
C GLY A 38 9.15 -1.40 -14.81
N ALA A 39 9.80 -2.14 -13.92
CA ALA A 39 9.93 -3.60 -14.03
C ALA A 39 8.55 -4.27 -14.10
N ALA A 40 7.60 -3.82 -13.29
CA ALA A 40 6.22 -4.28 -13.34
C ALA A 40 5.58 -3.91 -14.68
N ALA A 41 5.56 -2.64 -15.09
CA ALA A 41 4.89 -2.21 -16.32
C ALA A 41 5.45 -2.92 -17.57
N PHE A 42 6.77 -3.09 -17.65
CA PHE A 42 7.46 -3.65 -18.80
C PHE A 42 7.88 -5.12 -18.64
N ALA A 43 7.30 -5.86 -17.68
CA ALA A 43 7.71 -7.26 -17.42
C ALA A 43 7.79 -8.17 -18.67
N PRO A 44 6.83 -8.17 -19.61
CA PRO A 44 6.90 -8.99 -20.82
C PRO A 44 8.05 -8.62 -21.76
N ALA A 45 8.56 -7.39 -21.67
CA ALA A 45 9.66 -6.91 -22.50
C ALA A 45 11.02 -7.01 -21.81
N VAL A 46 11.05 -6.97 -20.47
CA VAL A 46 12.28 -6.94 -19.67
C VAL A 46 12.64 -8.31 -19.08
N ALA A 47 11.65 -9.20 -18.89
CA ALA A 47 11.91 -10.55 -18.41
C ALA A 47 12.71 -11.35 -19.45
N PRO A 48 13.85 -11.95 -19.07
CA PRO A 48 14.65 -12.75 -20.00
C PRO A 48 13.93 -13.98 -20.56
N ARG A 49 13.00 -14.55 -19.78
CA ARG A 49 12.29 -15.80 -20.08
C ARG A 49 10.85 -15.74 -19.61
N ASP A 50 10.05 -16.71 -20.02
CA ASP A 50 8.71 -16.91 -19.47
C ASP A 50 8.81 -17.32 -17.99
N PRO A 51 8.22 -16.58 -17.03
CA PRO A 51 8.26 -16.91 -15.60
C PRO A 51 7.56 -18.23 -15.23
N TYR A 52 6.78 -18.80 -16.16
CA TYR A 52 6.05 -20.05 -15.99
C TYR A 52 6.73 -21.26 -16.66
N GLU A 53 7.70 -21.03 -17.54
CA GLU A 53 8.41 -22.08 -18.27
C GLU A 53 9.28 -22.91 -17.31
N MET A 54 8.96 -24.20 -17.21
CA MET A 54 9.68 -25.16 -16.37
C MET A 54 10.73 -25.91 -17.18
N ASP A 55 11.92 -26.06 -16.62
CA ASP A 55 12.98 -26.93 -17.13
C ASP A 55 13.40 -27.93 -16.05
N LEU A 56 12.74 -29.09 -16.04
CA LEU A 56 12.98 -30.13 -15.04
C LEU A 56 14.37 -30.76 -15.12
N ALA A 57 15.14 -30.51 -16.19
CA ALA A 57 16.53 -30.94 -16.31
C ALA A 57 17.50 -30.00 -15.58
N SER A 58 17.07 -28.78 -15.27
CA SER A 58 17.91 -27.72 -14.72
C SER A 58 17.40 -27.13 -13.39
N PRO A 59 17.02 -27.93 -12.38
CA PRO A 59 16.56 -27.37 -11.09
C PRO A 59 17.74 -26.87 -10.26
N PHE A 60 17.50 -25.86 -9.42
CA PHE A 60 18.46 -25.33 -8.44
C PHE A 60 19.79 -24.82 -9.03
N LEU A 61 19.80 -24.34 -10.27
CA LEU A 61 21.00 -23.74 -10.85
C LEU A 61 21.45 -22.53 -10.03
N PRO A 62 22.76 -22.39 -9.75
CA PRO A 62 23.28 -21.22 -9.06
C PRO A 62 23.19 -19.97 -9.96
N PRO A 63 23.25 -18.75 -9.35
CA PRO A 63 23.38 -17.51 -10.11
C PRO A 63 24.56 -17.53 -11.08
N GLY A 64 24.39 -16.95 -12.27
CA GLY A 64 25.40 -16.91 -13.32
C GLY A 64 25.50 -18.18 -14.19
N SER A 65 24.60 -19.15 -14.01
CA SER A 65 24.51 -20.32 -14.88
C SER A 65 24.15 -19.89 -16.32
N PRO A 66 24.61 -20.61 -17.37
CA PRO A 66 24.34 -20.23 -18.76
C PRO A 66 22.85 -20.00 -19.03
N GLY A 67 22.49 -18.77 -19.40
CA GLY A 67 21.12 -18.36 -19.66
C GLY A 67 20.26 -18.03 -18.43
N TYR A 68 20.76 -18.21 -17.20
CA TYR A 68 20.05 -17.94 -15.95
C TYR A 68 20.86 -16.99 -15.04
N ILE A 69 20.55 -15.68 -15.10
CA ILE A 69 21.30 -14.64 -14.39
C ILE A 69 21.28 -14.86 -12.88
N LEU A 70 20.09 -15.11 -12.32
CA LEU A 70 19.91 -15.36 -10.87
C LEU A 70 19.74 -16.84 -10.52
N GLY A 71 19.93 -17.73 -11.50
CA GLY A 71 19.72 -19.16 -11.34
C GLY A 71 18.26 -19.59 -11.52
N THR A 72 17.97 -20.84 -11.14
CA THR A 72 16.63 -21.45 -11.26
C THR A 72 16.07 -21.89 -9.93
N ASP A 73 14.75 -21.98 -9.87
CA ASP A 73 14.05 -22.58 -8.75
C ASP A 73 14.01 -24.13 -8.81
N ASN A 74 13.26 -24.73 -7.90
CA ASN A 74 13.09 -26.18 -7.77
C ASN A 74 12.40 -26.84 -8.98
N TYR A 75 11.79 -26.06 -9.86
CA TYR A 75 11.18 -26.52 -11.11
C TYR A 75 11.95 -26.07 -12.36
N GLY A 76 13.15 -25.51 -12.19
CA GLY A 76 13.97 -25.01 -13.29
C GLY A 76 13.52 -23.69 -13.90
N ARG A 77 12.55 -22.99 -13.26
CA ARG A 77 12.05 -21.70 -13.76
C ARG A 77 13.05 -20.60 -13.45
N ASP A 78 13.19 -19.62 -14.35
CA ASP A 78 14.14 -18.52 -14.19
C ASP A 78 13.74 -17.57 -13.05
N ILE A 79 14.60 -17.45 -12.03
CA ILE A 79 14.31 -16.65 -10.83
C ILE A 79 14.16 -15.17 -11.19
N LEU A 80 14.99 -14.63 -12.08
CA LEU A 80 14.94 -13.20 -12.44
C LEU A 80 13.61 -12.82 -13.11
N SER A 81 13.17 -13.61 -14.07
CA SER A 81 11.88 -13.44 -14.75
C SER A 81 10.72 -13.51 -13.76
N ARG A 82 10.78 -14.47 -12.82
CA ARG A 82 9.79 -14.58 -11.74
C ARG A 82 9.80 -13.36 -10.81
N LEU A 83 10.96 -12.79 -10.47
CA LEU A 83 11.01 -11.56 -9.64
C LEU A 83 10.41 -10.35 -10.36
N ILE A 84 10.70 -10.18 -11.66
CA ILE A 84 10.18 -9.09 -12.48
C ILE A 84 8.65 -9.20 -12.58
N TYR A 85 8.10 -10.38 -12.87
CA TYR A 85 6.65 -10.57 -12.87
C TYR A 85 6.05 -10.48 -11.46
N GLY A 86 6.78 -10.93 -10.44
CA GLY A 86 6.40 -10.80 -9.03
C GLY A 86 6.18 -9.36 -8.61
N SER A 87 6.96 -8.42 -9.16
CA SER A 87 6.75 -6.99 -8.92
C SER A 87 5.34 -6.53 -9.31
N ARG A 88 4.75 -7.06 -10.38
CA ARG A 88 3.37 -6.74 -10.79
C ARG A 88 2.37 -7.15 -9.73
N ILE A 89 2.45 -8.42 -9.31
CA ILE A 89 1.46 -9.01 -8.40
C ILE A 89 1.59 -8.38 -7.02
N SER A 90 2.80 -8.30 -6.47
CA SER A 90 3.02 -7.76 -5.13
C SER A 90 2.68 -6.26 -5.04
N LEU A 91 3.02 -5.44 -6.05
CA LEU A 91 2.61 -4.02 -6.08
C LEU A 91 1.10 -3.86 -6.25
N LEU A 92 0.47 -4.65 -7.11
CA LEU A 92 -0.98 -4.62 -7.32
C LEU A 92 -1.73 -4.92 -6.03
N ILE A 93 -1.31 -5.95 -5.29
CA ILE A 93 -1.92 -6.31 -4.00
C ILE A 93 -1.82 -5.12 -3.03
N GLY A 94 -0.64 -4.53 -2.89
CA GLY A 94 -0.44 -3.36 -2.01
C GLY A 94 -1.37 -2.20 -2.35
N ILE A 95 -1.47 -1.84 -3.63
CA ILE A 95 -2.31 -0.73 -4.11
C ILE A 95 -3.80 -1.02 -3.91
N VAL A 96 -4.26 -2.22 -4.28
CA VAL A 96 -5.69 -2.58 -4.21
C VAL A 96 -6.15 -2.67 -2.75
N VAL A 97 -5.39 -3.33 -1.88
CA VAL A 97 -5.70 -3.46 -0.46
C VAL A 97 -5.85 -2.09 0.20
N VAL A 98 -4.88 -1.21 -0.01
CA VAL A 98 -4.93 0.15 0.54
C VAL A 98 -6.08 0.93 -0.05
N SER A 99 -6.33 0.83 -1.35
CA SER A 99 -7.43 1.56 -1.99
C SER A 99 -8.78 1.16 -1.38
N ILE A 100 -9.04 -0.14 -1.21
CA ILE A 100 -10.27 -0.63 -0.56
C ILE A 100 -10.38 -0.10 0.87
N ALA A 101 -9.31 -0.27 1.66
CA ALA A 101 -9.28 0.11 3.06
C ALA A 101 -9.45 1.63 3.26
N THR A 102 -8.78 2.44 2.44
CA THR A 102 -8.84 3.89 2.46
C THR A 102 -10.22 4.39 2.03
N VAL A 103 -10.80 3.86 0.96
CA VAL A 103 -12.15 4.27 0.51
C VAL A 103 -13.19 3.93 1.56
N LEU A 104 -13.22 2.67 2.01
CA LEU A 104 -14.19 2.21 3.01
C LEU A 104 -14.03 2.97 4.33
N GLY A 105 -12.79 3.07 4.82
CA GLY A 105 -12.49 3.77 6.06
C GLY A 105 -12.76 5.27 5.99
N SER A 106 -12.42 5.93 4.88
CA SER A 106 -12.69 7.37 4.72
C SER A 106 -14.18 7.67 4.68
N VAL A 107 -14.98 6.84 4.00
CA VAL A 107 -16.43 7.01 4.00
C VAL A 107 -16.97 6.83 5.42
N LEU A 108 -16.71 5.71 6.08
CA LEU A 108 -17.24 5.43 7.41
C LEU A 108 -16.74 6.43 8.46
N GLY A 109 -15.46 6.82 8.40
CA GLY A 109 -14.86 7.83 9.27
C GLY A 109 -15.44 9.22 9.07
N LEU A 110 -15.76 9.60 7.82
CA LEU A 110 -16.40 10.87 7.50
C LEU A 110 -17.80 10.95 8.13
N PHE A 111 -18.61 9.91 7.96
CA PHE A 111 -19.94 9.82 8.56
C PHE A 111 -19.87 9.80 10.10
N ALA A 112 -18.98 9.00 10.67
CA ALA A 112 -18.79 8.92 12.13
C ALA A 112 -18.38 10.26 12.74
N GLY A 113 -17.35 10.91 12.18
CA GLY A 113 -16.86 12.19 12.68
C GLY A 113 -17.83 13.35 12.46
N TYR A 114 -18.59 13.34 11.36
CA TYR A 114 -19.51 14.43 11.02
C TYR A 114 -20.78 14.37 11.86
N TYR A 115 -21.47 13.22 11.91
CA TYR A 115 -22.73 13.09 12.62
C TYR A 115 -22.56 12.90 14.12
N GLY A 116 -21.48 12.26 14.58
CA GLY A 116 -21.27 11.97 15.99
C GLY A 116 -22.33 11.00 16.55
N GLY A 117 -22.53 11.03 17.87
CA GLY A 117 -23.63 10.34 18.55
C GLY A 117 -23.69 8.84 18.25
N TRP A 118 -24.85 8.36 17.79
CA TRP A 118 -25.08 6.93 17.55
C TRP A 118 -24.31 6.40 16.33
N VAL A 119 -24.16 7.21 15.26
CA VAL A 119 -23.42 6.81 14.05
C VAL A 119 -21.96 6.57 14.41
N ASP A 120 -21.40 7.50 15.16
CA ASP A 120 -20.03 7.39 15.67
C ASP A 120 -19.86 6.15 16.54
N ASN A 121 -20.72 5.98 17.55
CA ASN A 121 -20.68 4.82 18.44
C ASN A 121 -20.80 3.49 17.67
N LEU A 122 -21.67 3.40 16.66
CA LEU A 122 -21.80 2.20 15.83
C LEU A 122 -20.51 1.91 15.05
N VAL A 123 -19.96 2.90 14.36
CA VAL A 123 -18.73 2.72 13.56
C VAL A 123 -17.54 2.39 14.48
N MET A 124 -17.39 3.08 15.60
CA MET A 124 -16.30 2.82 16.55
C MET A 124 -16.43 1.46 17.23
N ARG A 125 -17.66 0.99 17.52
CA ARG A 125 -17.89 -0.39 17.99
C ARG A 125 -17.47 -1.42 16.96
N LEU A 126 -17.79 -1.21 15.69
CA LEU A 126 -17.30 -2.09 14.62
C LEU A 126 -15.77 -2.08 14.59
N VAL A 127 -15.12 -0.91 14.66
CA VAL A 127 -13.66 -0.81 14.75
C VAL A 127 -13.11 -1.60 15.94
N GLU A 128 -13.72 -1.50 17.12
CA GLU A 128 -13.33 -2.26 18.32
C GLU A 128 -13.45 -3.77 18.12
N VAL A 129 -14.48 -4.24 17.41
CA VAL A 129 -14.61 -5.66 17.05
C VAL A 129 -13.47 -6.13 16.17
N PHE A 130 -13.04 -5.34 15.16
CA PHE A 130 -11.90 -5.73 14.33
C PHE A 130 -10.58 -5.75 15.14
N TYR A 131 -10.40 -4.80 16.06
CA TYR A 131 -9.18 -4.69 16.87
C TYR A 131 -9.12 -5.66 18.05
N SER A 132 -10.22 -6.32 18.40
CA SER A 132 -10.21 -7.37 19.43
C SER A 132 -9.53 -8.66 18.95
N PHE A 133 -9.41 -8.85 17.62
CA PHE A 133 -8.69 -9.97 17.02
C PHE A 133 -7.29 -9.55 16.56
N PRO A 134 -6.26 -10.38 16.75
CA PRO A 134 -4.97 -10.16 16.11
C PRO A 134 -5.13 -10.16 14.58
N PHE A 135 -4.59 -9.13 13.92
CA PHE A 135 -4.81 -8.87 12.49
C PHE A 135 -4.62 -10.11 11.60
N LEU A 136 -3.47 -10.78 11.72
CA LEU A 136 -3.18 -11.97 10.91
C LEU A 136 -4.10 -13.16 11.24
N ILE A 137 -4.51 -13.32 12.50
CA ILE A 137 -5.41 -14.41 12.89
C ILE A 137 -6.79 -14.22 12.25
N LEU A 138 -7.30 -12.99 12.25
CA LEU A 138 -8.57 -12.67 11.60
C LEU A 138 -8.50 -12.95 10.10
N VAL A 139 -7.43 -12.49 9.43
CA VAL A 139 -7.24 -12.69 8.00
C VAL A 139 -7.13 -14.18 7.65
N ILE A 140 -6.32 -14.94 8.39
CA ILE A 140 -6.17 -16.39 8.17
C ILE A 140 -7.49 -17.13 8.41
N GLY A 141 -8.24 -16.77 9.44
CA GLY A 141 -9.56 -17.36 9.71
C GLY A 141 -10.55 -17.15 8.57
N VAL A 142 -10.58 -15.95 7.97
CA VAL A 142 -11.42 -15.68 6.79
C VAL A 142 -10.89 -16.40 5.55
N MET A 143 -9.57 -16.43 5.35
CA MET A 143 -8.94 -17.12 4.21
C MET A 143 -9.12 -18.64 4.27
N ALA A 144 -9.24 -19.23 5.46
CA ALA A 144 -9.56 -20.66 5.60
C ALA A 144 -10.95 -21.02 5.05
N ILE A 145 -11.88 -20.06 5.04
CA ILE A 145 -13.24 -20.25 4.48
C ILE A 145 -13.25 -19.94 2.98
N LEU A 146 -12.64 -18.83 2.57
CA LEU A 146 -12.67 -18.38 1.18
C LEU A 146 -11.70 -19.12 0.26
N GLY A 147 -10.66 -19.74 0.82
CA GLY A 147 -9.59 -20.40 0.09
C GLY A 147 -8.55 -19.44 -0.48
N PRO A 148 -7.37 -19.95 -0.85
CA PRO A 148 -6.25 -19.16 -1.34
C PRO A 148 -6.51 -18.64 -2.77
N SER A 149 -6.44 -17.31 -2.95
CA SER A 149 -6.58 -16.65 -4.24
C SER A 149 -6.06 -15.23 -4.15
N ILE A 150 -5.44 -14.71 -5.22
CA ILE A 150 -4.99 -13.31 -5.31
C ILE A 150 -6.17 -12.36 -5.02
N PHE A 151 -7.34 -12.66 -5.58
CA PHE A 151 -8.55 -11.87 -5.40
C PHE A 151 -9.03 -11.88 -3.94
N ASN A 152 -9.07 -13.07 -3.32
CA ASN A 152 -9.48 -13.22 -1.93
C ASN A 152 -8.50 -12.49 -0.99
N VAL A 153 -7.18 -12.62 -1.22
CA VAL A 153 -6.15 -11.91 -0.46
C VAL A 153 -6.38 -10.39 -0.51
N MET A 154 -6.58 -9.83 -1.70
CA MET A 154 -6.82 -8.40 -1.86
C MET A 154 -8.09 -7.93 -1.17
N LEU A 155 -9.20 -8.67 -1.32
CA LEU A 155 -10.47 -8.33 -0.67
C LEU A 155 -10.38 -8.42 0.85
N VAL A 156 -9.88 -9.54 1.39
CA VAL A 156 -9.85 -9.77 2.84
C VAL A 156 -8.91 -8.76 3.51
N LEU A 157 -7.69 -8.59 3.00
CA LEU A 157 -6.77 -7.60 3.57
C LEU A 157 -7.35 -6.19 3.50
N GLY A 158 -8.00 -5.81 2.39
CA GLY A 158 -8.65 -4.50 2.25
C GLY A 158 -9.80 -4.29 3.24
N LEU A 159 -10.69 -5.28 3.36
CA LEU A 159 -11.86 -5.26 4.24
C LEU A 159 -11.52 -5.43 5.73
N VAL A 160 -10.31 -5.86 6.08
CA VAL A 160 -9.85 -5.92 7.47
C VAL A 160 -9.08 -4.65 7.86
N SER A 161 -8.49 -3.95 6.89
CA SER A 161 -7.61 -2.79 7.15
C SER A 161 -8.32 -1.44 7.24
N TRP A 162 -9.61 -1.36 6.90
CA TRP A 162 -10.39 -0.11 6.95
C TRP A 162 -10.45 0.60 8.32
N PRO A 163 -10.41 -0.08 9.49
CA PRO A 163 -10.59 0.59 10.79
C PRO A 163 -9.54 1.67 11.07
N LEU A 164 -8.31 1.45 10.59
CA LEU A 164 -7.20 2.40 10.70
C LEU A 164 -7.57 3.74 10.04
N TYR A 165 -8.05 3.67 8.80
CA TYR A 165 -8.44 4.85 8.02
C TYR A 165 -9.71 5.50 8.56
N ALA A 166 -10.68 4.72 9.04
CA ALA A 166 -11.88 5.27 9.67
C ALA A 166 -11.57 6.09 10.92
N ARG A 167 -10.68 5.59 11.79
CA ARG A 167 -10.25 6.33 12.98
C ARG A 167 -9.50 7.61 12.63
N LEU A 168 -8.60 7.54 11.65
CA LEU A 168 -7.86 8.70 11.17
C LEU A 168 -8.81 9.77 10.64
N VAL A 169 -9.68 9.42 9.69
CA VAL A 169 -10.61 10.36 9.06
C VAL A 169 -11.56 10.93 10.10
N ARG A 170 -12.13 10.10 10.98
CA ARG A 170 -12.98 10.57 12.08
C ARG A 170 -12.29 11.64 12.91
N ALA A 171 -11.06 11.41 13.34
CA ALA A 171 -10.31 12.37 14.16
C ALA A 171 -10.13 13.71 13.43
N GLN A 172 -9.77 13.67 12.14
CA GLN A 172 -9.60 14.87 11.32
C GLN A 172 -10.94 15.61 11.11
N VAL A 173 -12.03 14.88 10.90
CA VAL A 173 -13.36 15.45 10.71
C VAL A 173 -13.85 16.13 11.97
N ILE A 174 -13.65 15.53 13.15
CA ILE A 174 -14.03 16.15 14.44
C ILE A 174 -13.27 17.46 14.64
N ALA A 175 -11.96 17.49 14.35
CA ALA A 175 -11.15 18.70 14.43
C ALA A 175 -11.66 19.78 13.45
N LEU A 176 -11.80 19.44 12.17
CA LEU A 176 -12.25 20.37 11.13
C LEU A 176 -13.67 20.89 11.36
N LYS A 177 -14.57 20.07 11.89
CA LYS A 177 -15.95 20.49 12.20
C LYS A 177 -15.99 21.65 13.20
N SER A 178 -14.96 21.79 14.04
CA SER A 178 -14.85 22.87 15.02
C SER A 178 -14.27 24.17 14.48
N GLU A 179 -13.80 24.19 13.23
CA GLU A 179 -13.22 25.37 12.57
C GLU A 179 -14.26 26.42 12.15
N ASP A 180 -13.87 27.69 12.17
CA ASP A 180 -14.78 28.81 11.96
C ASP A 180 -15.38 28.86 10.54
N PHE A 181 -14.63 28.45 9.52
CA PHE A 181 -15.15 28.41 8.15
C PHE A 181 -16.25 27.35 7.96
N ILE A 182 -16.20 26.24 8.71
CA ILE A 182 -17.26 25.22 8.71
C ILE A 182 -18.50 25.74 9.45
N LYS A 183 -18.31 26.37 10.62
CA LYS A 183 -19.42 27.02 11.36
C LYS A 183 -20.11 28.08 10.52
N ALA A 184 -19.34 28.92 9.82
CA ALA A 184 -19.86 29.94 8.91
C ALA A 184 -20.63 29.33 7.74
N ALA A 185 -20.11 28.26 7.12
CA ALA A 185 -20.82 27.56 6.04
C ALA A 185 -22.17 26.99 6.51
N SER A 186 -22.22 26.44 7.73
CA SER A 186 -23.45 25.95 8.36
C SER A 186 -24.43 27.09 8.67
N ALA A 187 -23.97 28.20 9.23
CA ALA A 187 -24.79 29.39 9.51
C ALA A 187 -25.39 30.01 8.23
N LEU A 188 -24.72 29.85 7.09
CA LEU A 188 -25.21 30.26 5.77
C LEU A 188 -26.20 29.26 5.13
N GLY A 189 -26.58 28.18 5.84
CA GLY A 189 -27.56 27.21 5.37
C GLY A 189 -27.01 26.18 4.37
N CYS A 190 -25.69 25.94 4.32
CA CYS A 190 -25.16 24.85 3.51
C CYS A 190 -25.66 23.50 4.03
N SER A 191 -26.09 22.62 3.12
CA SER A 191 -26.48 21.25 3.49
C SER A 191 -25.29 20.45 4.02
N ASP A 192 -25.56 19.49 4.91
CA ASP A 192 -24.55 18.59 5.47
C ASP A 192 -23.70 17.90 4.40
N THR A 193 -24.34 17.42 3.33
CA THR A 193 -23.64 16.79 2.20
C THR A 193 -22.67 17.75 1.53
N ARG A 194 -23.07 19.02 1.36
CA ARG A 194 -22.18 20.05 0.81
C ARG A 194 -21.01 20.30 1.76
N ILE A 195 -21.26 20.42 3.06
CA ILE A 195 -20.21 20.63 4.08
C ILE A 195 -19.23 19.46 4.06
N MET A 196 -19.72 18.22 4.15
CA MET A 196 -18.89 17.01 4.16
C MET A 196 -18.01 16.89 2.91
N PHE A 197 -18.60 16.89 1.71
CA PHE A 197 -17.85 16.55 0.50
C PHE A 197 -17.10 17.74 -0.12
N ARG A 198 -17.55 18.97 0.10
CA ARG A 198 -16.94 20.16 -0.51
C ARG A 198 -16.01 20.92 0.43
N HIS A 199 -16.22 20.82 1.74
CA HIS A 199 -15.44 21.58 2.71
C HIS A 199 -14.57 20.68 3.61
N ILE A 200 -15.10 19.56 4.12
CA ILE A 200 -14.34 18.70 5.04
C ILE A 200 -13.45 17.73 4.28
N LEU A 201 -14.02 16.91 3.41
CA LEU A 201 -13.30 15.81 2.74
C LEU A 201 -12.01 16.27 2.03
N PRO A 202 -11.99 17.37 1.25
CA PRO A 202 -10.76 17.83 0.61
C PRO A 202 -9.62 18.15 1.59
N ASN A 203 -9.94 18.63 2.80
CA ASN A 203 -8.95 18.93 3.83
C ASN A 203 -8.45 17.66 4.54
N VAL A 204 -9.30 16.62 4.65
CA VAL A 204 -8.93 15.34 5.26
C VAL A 204 -8.13 14.45 4.30
N LEU A 205 -8.21 14.67 2.98
CA LEU A 205 -7.48 13.87 2.00
C LEU A 205 -5.96 13.94 2.19
N THR A 206 -5.41 15.07 2.65
CA THR A 206 -3.97 15.25 2.87
C THR A 206 -3.38 14.19 3.81
N PRO A 207 -3.81 14.09 5.09
CA PRO A 207 -3.32 13.03 5.98
C PRO A 207 -3.72 11.63 5.53
N VAL A 208 -4.85 11.47 4.84
CA VAL A 208 -5.28 10.18 4.30
C VAL A 208 -4.34 9.65 3.23
N ILE A 209 -3.87 10.50 2.30
CA ILE A 209 -2.94 10.12 1.23
C ILE A 209 -1.59 9.71 1.82
N VAL A 210 -1.11 10.45 2.85
CA VAL A 210 0.12 10.09 3.58
C VAL A 210 -0.04 8.71 4.23
N SER A 211 -1.12 8.50 4.99
CA SER A 211 -1.36 7.20 5.63
C SER A 211 -1.59 6.06 4.63
N ALA A 212 -2.23 6.33 3.49
CA ALA A 212 -2.41 5.34 2.43
C ALA A 212 -1.06 4.91 1.85
N THR A 213 -0.17 5.87 1.58
CA THR A 213 1.19 5.59 1.09
C THR A 213 1.97 4.70 2.07
N LEU A 214 1.90 5.02 3.37
CA LEU A 214 2.53 4.22 4.44
C LEU A 214 1.81 2.88 4.71
N GLY A 215 0.56 2.73 4.27
CA GLY A 215 -0.20 1.48 4.37
C GLY A 215 0.19 0.43 3.34
N ILE A 216 0.72 0.84 2.17
CA ILE A 216 1.10 -0.07 1.08
C ILE A 216 2.16 -1.09 1.53
N PRO A 217 3.26 -0.70 2.21
CA PRO A 217 4.22 -1.67 2.74
C PRO A 217 3.58 -2.71 3.67
N GLY A 218 2.67 -2.27 4.55
CA GLY A 218 1.96 -3.18 5.46
C GLY A 218 1.10 -4.20 4.73
N ALA A 219 0.42 -3.77 3.66
CA ALA A 219 -0.36 -4.66 2.79
C ALA A 219 0.53 -5.69 2.06
N ILE A 220 1.67 -5.26 1.53
CA ILE A 220 2.64 -6.15 0.86
C ILE A 220 3.20 -7.18 1.85
N LEU A 221 3.64 -6.75 3.04
CA LEU A 221 4.14 -7.64 4.08
C LEU A 221 3.08 -8.64 4.57
N SER A 222 1.83 -8.19 4.69
CA SER A 222 0.72 -9.05 5.09
C SER A 222 0.42 -10.10 4.02
N SER A 223 0.39 -9.71 2.75
CA SER A 223 0.25 -10.64 1.63
C SER A 223 1.39 -11.65 1.60
N ALA A 224 2.63 -11.20 1.78
CA ALA A 224 3.79 -12.08 1.79
C ALA A 224 3.75 -13.08 2.96
N SER A 225 3.30 -12.61 4.13
CA SER A 225 3.09 -13.46 5.31
C SER A 225 2.02 -14.52 5.05
N LEU A 226 0.91 -14.18 4.38
CA LEU A 226 -0.10 -15.17 3.96
C LEU A 226 0.47 -16.17 2.95
N GLY A 227 1.25 -15.72 1.96
CA GLY A 227 1.94 -16.59 1.00
C GLY A 227 2.86 -17.59 1.70
N PHE A 228 3.64 -17.12 2.66
CA PHE A 228 4.50 -17.96 3.50
C PHE A 228 3.70 -18.99 4.33
N LEU A 229 2.55 -18.59 4.87
CA LEU A 229 1.66 -19.44 5.66
C LEU A 229 0.74 -20.35 4.81
N GLY A 230 0.82 -20.28 3.48
CA GLY A 230 0.05 -21.12 2.56
C GLY A 230 -1.36 -20.61 2.24
N PHE A 231 -1.75 -19.46 2.78
CA PHE A 231 -3.06 -18.82 2.51
C PHE A 231 -2.99 -17.76 1.41
N GLY A 232 -1.80 -17.48 0.87
CA GLY A 232 -1.59 -16.43 -0.13
C GLY A 232 -1.83 -16.90 -1.58
N VAL A 233 -1.17 -16.19 -2.49
CA VAL A 233 -1.16 -16.50 -3.92
C VAL A 233 -0.53 -17.87 -4.16
N GLN A 234 -1.17 -18.69 -5.00
CA GLN A 234 -0.71 -20.05 -5.27
C GLN A 234 0.17 -20.12 -6.52
N PRO A 235 1.15 -21.05 -6.55
CA PRO A 235 1.88 -21.39 -7.76
C PRO A 235 0.93 -21.77 -8.90
N PRO A 236 1.28 -21.51 -10.17
CA PRO A 236 2.61 -21.11 -10.64
C PRO A 236 2.84 -19.59 -10.65
N THR A 237 1.86 -18.79 -10.20
CA THR A 237 1.91 -17.33 -10.21
C THR A 237 3.11 -16.80 -9.43
N PRO A 238 3.99 -15.99 -10.05
CA PRO A 238 5.11 -15.39 -9.34
C PRO A 238 4.59 -14.26 -8.45
N GLU A 239 4.57 -14.49 -7.14
CA GLU A 239 4.34 -13.49 -6.09
C GLU A 239 5.47 -13.65 -5.07
N TRP A 240 6.07 -12.56 -4.59
CA TRP A 240 7.31 -12.65 -3.81
C TRP A 240 7.14 -13.44 -2.50
N GLY A 241 6.00 -13.31 -1.80
CA GLY A 241 5.69 -14.13 -0.63
C GLY A 241 5.56 -15.62 -0.92
N ALA A 242 4.87 -15.97 -2.01
CA ALA A 242 4.77 -17.34 -2.49
C ALA A 242 6.16 -17.90 -2.88
N MET A 243 6.99 -17.11 -3.55
CA MET A 243 8.37 -17.49 -3.89
C MET A 243 9.22 -17.76 -2.65
N VAL A 244 9.10 -16.93 -1.60
CA VAL A 244 9.75 -17.17 -0.30
C VAL A 244 9.22 -18.47 0.35
N SER A 245 7.91 -18.72 0.25
CA SER A 245 7.28 -19.94 0.76
C SER A 245 7.80 -21.20 0.06
N GLU A 246 7.90 -21.19 -1.28
CA GLU A 246 8.44 -22.28 -2.09
C GLU A 246 9.93 -22.53 -1.77
N ALA A 247 10.71 -21.46 -1.57
CA ALA A 247 12.14 -21.56 -1.31
C ALA A 247 12.50 -22.04 0.11
N LYS A 248 11.58 -21.97 1.07
CA LYS A 248 11.86 -22.28 2.48
C LYS A 248 12.35 -23.72 2.69
N ASP A 249 11.86 -24.66 1.89
CA ASP A 249 12.21 -26.08 1.99
C ASP A 249 13.57 -26.40 1.33
N PHE A 250 14.12 -25.45 0.57
CA PHE A 250 15.35 -25.63 -0.22
C PHE A 250 16.50 -24.69 0.19
N ILE A 251 16.40 -24.03 1.36
CA ILE A 251 17.40 -23.07 1.84
C ILE A 251 18.81 -23.69 1.91
N LEU A 252 18.90 -24.97 2.31
CA LEU A 252 20.17 -25.69 2.40
C LEU A 252 20.74 -26.11 1.03
N LEU A 253 19.89 -26.21 0.00
CA LEU A 253 20.32 -26.55 -1.36
C LEU A 253 20.70 -25.30 -2.15
N ASN A 254 19.84 -24.28 -2.15
CA ASN A 254 20.08 -23.03 -2.85
C ASN A 254 19.42 -21.85 -2.12
N SER A 255 20.19 -21.22 -1.23
CA SER A 255 19.74 -20.06 -0.44
C SER A 255 19.40 -18.82 -1.30
N ASN A 256 19.87 -18.76 -2.55
CA ASN A 256 19.55 -17.64 -3.44
C ASN A 256 18.05 -17.56 -3.75
N MET A 257 17.35 -18.70 -3.76
CA MET A 257 15.91 -18.77 -4.04
C MET A 257 15.09 -17.96 -3.04
N ILE A 258 15.50 -17.89 -1.77
CA ILE A 258 14.80 -17.13 -0.73
C ILE A 258 15.32 -15.69 -0.61
N ILE A 259 16.63 -15.48 -0.80
CA ILE A 259 17.28 -14.18 -0.63
C ILE A 259 16.72 -13.15 -1.62
N TRP A 260 16.60 -13.50 -2.90
CA TRP A 260 16.18 -12.53 -3.92
C TRP A 260 14.75 -12.02 -3.75
N PRO A 261 13.70 -12.86 -3.60
CA PRO A 261 12.35 -12.36 -3.35
C PRO A 261 12.24 -11.63 -2.01
N GLY A 262 12.97 -12.07 -0.97
CA GLY A 262 13.06 -11.35 0.31
C GLY A 262 13.66 -9.95 0.15
N MET A 263 14.73 -9.81 -0.64
CA MET A 263 15.34 -8.51 -0.96
C MET A 263 14.40 -7.61 -1.75
N CYS A 264 13.62 -8.15 -2.70
CA CYS A 264 12.60 -7.37 -3.40
C CYS A 264 11.53 -6.82 -2.45
N ILE A 265 11.01 -7.66 -1.53
CA ILE A 265 10.07 -7.23 -0.49
C ILE A 265 10.69 -6.14 0.38
N PHE A 266 11.91 -6.36 0.87
CA PHE A 266 12.62 -5.40 1.72
C PHE A 266 12.79 -4.03 1.02
N LEU A 267 13.31 -4.03 -0.21
CA LEU A 267 13.57 -2.81 -0.96
C LEU A 267 12.27 -2.08 -1.32
N VAL A 268 11.20 -2.77 -1.72
CA VAL A 268 9.94 -2.10 -2.04
C VAL A 268 9.32 -1.47 -0.79
N VAL A 269 9.35 -2.19 0.34
CA VAL A 269 8.83 -1.72 1.63
C VAL A 269 9.60 -0.48 2.07
N LEU A 270 10.93 -0.52 2.00
CA LEU A 270 11.79 0.61 2.33
C LEU A 270 11.49 1.82 1.44
N SER A 271 11.30 1.59 0.15
CA SER A 271 11.04 2.63 -0.83
C SER A 271 9.72 3.36 -0.57
N PHE A 272 8.64 2.62 -0.30
CA PHE A 272 7.35 3.21 0.07
C PHE A 272 7.40 3.96 1.41
N ASN A 273 8.13 3.44 2.41
CA ASN A 273 8.31 4.16 3.69
C ASN A 273 9.03 5.50 3.48
N PHE A 274 10.15 5.50 2.76
CA PHE A 274 10.88 6.75 2.47
C PHE A 274 10.06 7.77 1.68
N VAL A 275 9.26 7.32 0.71
CA VAL A 275 8.36 8.19 -0.04
C VAL A 275 7.23 8.71 0.85
N GLY A 276 6.66 7.87 1.71
CA GLY A 276 5.61 8.26 2.65
C GLY A 276 6.09 9.29 3.68
N ASP A 277 7.29 9.13 4.21
CA ASP A 277 7.91 10.10 5.14
C ASP A 277 8.20 11.43 4.45
N ALA A 278 8.78 11.41 3.25
CA ALA A 278 9.02 12.62 2.47
C ALA A 278 7.71 13.34 2.08
N LEU A 279 6.65 12.58 1.79
CA LEU A 279 5.34 13.12 1.49
C LEU A 279 4.69 13.74 2.74
N ARG A 280 4.85 13.09 3.90
CA ARG A 280 4.41 13.62 5.19
C ARG A 280 5.07 14.96 5.49
N ASP A 281 6.39 15.04 5.35
CA ASP A 281 7.15 16.26 5.61
C ASP A 281 6.77 17.38 4.63
N ALA A 282 6.55 17.04 3.36
CA ALA A 282 6.14 18.00 2.34
C ALA A 282 4.72 18.54 2.53
N LEU A 283 3.84 17.76 3.16
CA LEU A 283 2.45 18.11 3.43
C LEU A 283 2.21 18.65 4.85
N ASP A 284 3.24 18.72 5.71
CA ASP A 284 3.12 19.30 7.04
C ASP A 284 3.14 20.85 6.97
N PRO A 285 2.02 21.53 7.27
CA PRO A 285 1.94 22.99 7.22
C PRO A 285 2.80 23.70 8.28
N ARG A 286 3.31 22.98 9.29
CA ARG A 286 4.19 23.57 10.33
C ARG A 286 5.62 23.74 9.85
N LEU A 287 6.13 22.83 9.00
CA LEU A 287 7.46 22.98 8.40
C LEU A 287 7.53 24.16 7.41
N ALA A 288 6.40 24.49 6.76
CA ALA A 288 6.31 25.63 5.86
C ALA A 288 6.58 26.99 6.54
N LYS A 289 6.42 27.09 7.87
CA LYS A 289 6.72 28.31 8.66
C LYS A 289 8.18 28.44 9.10
N GLN A 290 8.98 27.37 9.06
CA GLN A 290 10.39 27.39 9.51
C GLN A 290 11.40 27.65 8.38
N LEU A 291 10.96 27.58 7.12
CA LEU A 291 11.79 27.79 5.92
C LEU A 291 11.55 29.15 5.23
N ASN A 292 10.72 30.00 5.83
CA ASN A 292 10.58 31.43 5.51
C ASN A 292 11.13 32.26 6.67
#